data_AF-A0A3P7P4A7-F1
#
_entry.id   AF-A0A3P7P4A7-F1
#
_cell.length_a   1.000
_cell.length_b   1.000
_cell.length_c   1.000
_cell.angle_alpha   90.00
_cell.angle_beta   90.00
_cell.angle_gamma   90.00
#
_symmetry.space_group_name_H-M   'P 1'
#
loop_
_entity.id
_entity.type
_entity.pdbx_description
1 polymer ?
#
loop_
_entity_poly.entity_id
_entity_poly.type
_entity_poly.pdbx_seq_one_letter_code
_entity_poly.pdbx_strand_id
1 'polypeptide(L)'
;MVDAPEKSRAYSLLNCEVRVHIHDGRIALVACYPQRLIGFWFLSNIVQVGFAGNKMQILANDQNGVDDGVYSLVCGPIQLLEKHYKLATQPVSKSCHP
;
A
#
# COMPACT_ATOMS: atom_id res chain seq x y z
N MET A 1 -23.70 1.57 -2.93
CA MET A 1 -22.31 1.88 -3.30
C MET A 1 -21.56 1.98 -1.99
N VAL A 2 -20.53 1.16 -1.78
CA VAL A 2 -19.76 1.18 -0.53
C VAL A 2 -18.66 2.20 -0.75
N ASP A 3 -18.68 3.27 0.04
CA ASP A 3 -17.62 4.28 0.08
C ASP A 3 -16.64 3.95 1.22
N ALA A 4 -15.40 4.41 1.10
CA ALA A 4 -14.45 4.32 2.19
C ALA A 4 -14.85 5.32 3.31
N PRO A 5 -14.17 5.35 4.47
CA PRO A 5 -14.36 6.42 5.44
C PRO A 5 -14.18 7.81 4.77
N GLU A 6 -14.99 8.81 5.15
CA GLU A 6 -14.97 10.15 4.52
C GLU A 6 -13.60 10.82 4.53
N LYS A 7 -12.79 10.54 5.55
CA LYS A 7 -11.43 11.07 5.68
C LYS A 7 -10.41 10.39 4.77
N SER A 8 -10.73 9.22 4.23
CA SER A 8 -9.82 8.44 3.40
C SER A 8 -9.60 9.08 2.05
N ARG A 9 -8.35 9.04 1.57
CA ARG A 9 -8.02 9.43 0.19
C ARG A 9 -8.73 8.55 -0.84
N ALA A 10 -9.13 7.34 -0.44
CA ALA A 10 -9.86 6.40 -1.28
C ALA A 10 -11.39 6.57 -1.21
N TYR A 11 -11.94 7.55 -0.48
CA TYR A 11 -13.38 7.71 -0.21
C TYR A 11 -14.29 7.38 -1.41
N SER A 12 -14.06 8.04 -2.54
CA SER A 12 -14.83 7.89 -3.79
C SER A 12 -14.13 7.05 -4.86
N LEU A 13 -13.04 6.36 -4.50
CA LEU A 13 -12.15 5.66 -5.43
C LEU A 13 -11.95 4.20 -5.02
N LEU A 14 -12.96 3.58 -4.41
CA LEU A 14 -12.99 2.15 -4.18
C LEU A 14 -13.20 1.38 -5.49
N ASN A 15 -12.65 0.17 -5.56
CA ASN A 15 -12.77 -0.75 -6.71
C ASN A 15 -12.28 -0.17 -8.04
N CYS A 16 -11.26 0.69 -8.02
CA CYS A 16 -10.59 1.20 -9.22
C CYS A 16 -9.27 0.49 -9.49
N GLU A 17 -8.76 0.61 -10.71
CA GLU A 17 -7.39 0.20 -11.03
C GLU A 17 -6.40 1.15 -10.35
N VAL A 18 -5.40 0.57 -9.69
CA VAL A 18 -4.41 1.32 -8.93
C VAL A 18 -3.00 0.87 -9.31
N ARG A 19 -2.06 1.82 -9.26
CA ARG A 19 -0.63 1.54 -9.29
C ARG A 19 -0.08 1.55 -7.87
N VAL A 20 0.65 0.49 -7.53
CA VAL A 20 1.35 0.37 -6.25
C VAL A 20 2.80 0.83 -6.44
N HIS A 21 3.21 1.80 -5.63
CA HIS A 21 4.59 2.27 -5.55
C HIS A 21 5.15 1.89 -4.18
N ILE A 22 6.34 1.26 -4.16
CA ILE A 22 7.04 0.88 -2.94
C ILE A 22 8.45 1.44 -3.03
N HIS A 23 8.81 2.38 -2.16
CA HIS A 23 10.09 3.09 -2.20
C HIS A 23 10.47 3.66 -0.82
N ASP A 24 11.75 3.61 -0.44
CA ASP A 24 12.30 4.25 0.78
C ASP A 24 11.45 4.06 2.05
N GLY A 25 11.02 2.83 2.31
CA GLY A 25 10.22 2.53 3.49
C GLY A 25 8.79 3.08 3.44
N ARG A 26 8.25 3.33 2.24
CA ARG A 26 6.90 3.86 2.01
C ARG A 26 6.16 3.06 0.95
N ILE A 27 4.84 3.03 1.07
CA ILE A 27 3.91 2.49 0.08
C ILE A 27 2.92 3.58 -0.30
N ALA A 28 2.68 3.71 -1.60
CA ALA A 28 1.68 4.61 -2.16
C ALA A 28 0.78 3.89 -3.17
N LEU A 29 -0.50 4.20 -3.12
CA LEU A 29 -1.49 3.81 -4.13
C LEU A 29 -1.88 5.02 -4.94
N VAL A 30 -1.81 4.89 -6.26
CA VAL A 30 -2.10 5.97 -7.19
C VAL A 30 -3.13 5.51 -8.20
N ALA A 31 -4.17 6.31 -8.44
CA ALA A 31 -5.21 6.06 -9.42
C ALA A 31 -5.48 7.30 -10.28
N CYS A 32 -6.32 7.13 -11.32
CA CYS A 32 -6.82 8.18 -12.22
C CYS A 32 -5.78 8.85 -13.15
N TYR A 33 -6.29 9.72 -14.02
CA TYR A 33 -5.55 10.69 -14.82
C TYR A 33 -6.26 12.06 -14.75
N PRO A 34 -5.62 13.15 -14.27
CA PRO A 34 -4.27 13.18 -13.68
C PRO A 34 -4.16 12.28 -12.45
N GLN A 35 -2.92 11.84 -12.16
CA GLN A 35 -2.65 10.89 -11.08
C GLN A 35 -3.02 11.48 -9.71
N ARG A 36 -3.74 10.69 -8.91
CA ARG A 36 -4.15 11.03 -7.55
C ARG A 36 -3.66 9.96 -6.57
N LEU A 37 -3.09 10.41 -5.46
CA LEU A 37 -2.75 9.57 -4.32
C LEU A 37 -4.04 9.16 -3.61
N ILE A 38 -4.29 7.87 -3.50
CA ILE A 38 -5.50 7.30 -2.89
C ILE A 38 -5.19 6.43 -1.66
N GLY A 39 -3.92 6.26 -1.34
CA GLY A 39 -3.44 5.63 -0.11
C GLY A 39 -1.94 5.86 0.04
N PHE A 40 -1.48 6.12 1.26
CA PHE A 40 -0.08 6.37 1.54
C PHE A 40 0.29 5.95 2.96
N TRP A 41 1.33 5.14 3.08
CA TRP A 41 1.80 4.62 4.36
C TRP A 41 3.32 4.60 4.44
N PHE A 42 3.85 4.96 5.61
CA PHE A 42 5.18 4.51 6.00
C PHE A 42 5.09 3.04 6.38
N LEU A 43 6.10 2.22 6.04
CA LEU A 43 6.15 0.82 6.42
C LEU A 43 6.10 0.63 7.95
N SER A 44 6.61 1.61 8.72
CA SER A 44 6.52 1.64 10.18
C SER A 44 5.09 1.75 10.72
N ASN A 45 4.16 2.25 9.92
CA ASN A 45 2.76 2.45 10.31
C ASN A 45 1.88 1.29 9.83
N ILE A 46 2.46 0.32 9.11
CA ILE A 46 1.75 -0.86 8.67
C ILE A 46 1.85 -1.90 9.77
N VAL A 47 0.71 -2.27 10.34
CA VAL A 47 0.61 -3.29 11.39
C VAL A 47 0.82 -4.67 10.79
N GLN A 48 0.22 -4.94 9.63
CA GLN A 48 0.31 -6.23 8.97
C GLN A 48 0.12 -6.11 7.46
N VAL A 49 0.88 -6.92 6.71
CA VAL A 49 0.60 -7.21 5.31
C VAL A 49 0.41 -8.70 5.11
N GLY A 50 -0.72 -9.07 4.53
CA GLY A 50 -1.05 -10.45 4.18
C GLY A 50 -1.12 -10.64 2.67
N PHE A 51 -0.63 -11.78 2.18
CA PHE A 51 -0.78 -12.21 0.79
C PHE A 51 -1.53 -13.54 0.78
N ALA A 52 -2.67 -13.60 0.09
CA ALA A 52 -3.51 -14.79 0.00
C ALA A 52 -4.16 -14.90 -1.38
N GLY A 53 -3.91 -15.99 -2.11
CA GLY A 53 -4.44 -16.18 -3.46
C GLY A 53 -3.89 -15.11 -4.41
N ASN A 54 -4.75 -14.23 -4.93
CA ASN A 54 -4.43 -13.07 -5.76
C ASN A 54 -4.64 -11.73 -5.04
N LYS A 55 -4.73 -11.77 -3.70
CA LYS A 55 -5.07 -10.62 -2.86
C LYS A 55 -3.91 -10.24 -1.95
N MET A 56 -3.61 -8.95 -1.88
CA MET A 56 -2.81 -8.33 -0.83
C MET A 56 -3.74 -7.59 0.13
N GLN A 57 -3.51 -7.74 1.42
CA GLN A 57 -4.19 -6.98 2.47
C GLN A 57 -3.18 -6.17 3.25
N ILE A 58 -3.46 -4.89 3.44
CA ILE A 58 -2.66 -3.97 4.25
C ILE A 58 -3.55 -3.54 5.42
N LEU A 59 -3.13 -3.85 6.64
CA LEU A 59 -3.69 -3.25 7.85
C LEU A 59 -2.73 -2.15 8.29
N ALA A 60 -3.17 -0.90 8.14
CA ALA A 60 -2.42 0.27 8.55
C ALA A 60 -3.00 0.86 9.84
N ASN A 61 -2.12 1.43 10.65
CA ASN A 61 -2.45 2.31 11.76
C ASN A 61 -1.88 3.70 11.45
N ASP A 62 -2.64 4.51 10.72
CA ASP A 62 -2.24 5.88 10.40
C ASP A 62 -2.59 6.81 11.55
N GLN A 63 -1.60 7.45 12.15
CA GLN A 63 -1.78 8.36 13.29
C GLN A 63 -2.73 9.53 12.99
N ASN A 64 -2.83 9.94 11.73
CA ASN A 64 -3.74 11.01 11.30
C ASN A 64 -5.16 10.50 10.99
N GLY A 65 -5.36 9.19 10.98
CA GLY A 65 -6.64 8.55 10.67
C GLY A 65 -7.10 8.70 9.23
N VAL A 66 -6.22 9.13 8.31
CA VAL A 66 -6.58 9.40 6.91
C VAL A 66 -6.63 8.08 6.16
N ASP A 67 -5.52 7.36 6.13
CA ASP A 67 -5.45 6.06 5.44
C ASP A 67 -5.44 4.89 6.43
N ASP A 68 -6.17 5.04 7.53
CA ASP A 68 -6.28 4.02 8.57
C ASP A 68 -7.17 2.84 8.16
N GLY A 69 -6.92 1.66 8.75
CA GLY A 69 -7.73 0.47 8.56
C GLY A 69 -7.20 -0.52 7.51
N VAL A 70 -8.12 -1.31 6.94
CA VAL A 70 -7.77 -2.45 6.06
C VAL A 70 -8.00 -2.11 4.59
N TYR A 71 -6.93 -2.17 3.80
CA TYR A 71 -6.96 -2.04 2.34
C TYR A 71 -6.77 -3.42 1.70
N SER A 72 -7.60 -3.72 0.71
CA SER A 72 -7.52 -4.97 -0.06
C SER A 72 -7.25 -4.67 -1.52
N LEU A 73 -6.15 -5.21 -2.04
CA LEU A 73 -5.73 -5.07 -3.43
C LEU A 73 -5.81 -6.43 -4.10
N VAL A 74 -6.48 -6.50 -5.25
CA VAL A 74 -6.50 -7.70 -6.09
C VAL A 74 -5.54 -7.47 -7.25
N CYS A 75 -4.61 -8.39 -7.45
CA CYS A 75 -3.57 -8.29 -8.47
C CYS A 75 -3.26 -9.66 -9.07
N GLY A 76 -3.13 -9.75 -10.40
CA GLY A 76 -2.80 -10.99 -11.10
C GLY A 76 -1.44 -11.56 -10.67
N PRO A 77 -0.31 -10.84 -10.89
CA PRO A 77 1.02 -11.31 -10.51
C PRO A 77 1.37 -10.97 -9.04
N ILE A 78 0.54 -11.40 -8.09
CA ILE A 78 0.72 -11.03 -6.67
C ILE A 78 2.05 -11.50 -6.07
N GLN A 79 2.60 -12.62 -6.55
CA GLN A 79 3.88 -13.18 -6.09
C GLN A 79 5.04 -12.23 -6.35
N LEU A 80 4.99 -11.49 -7.47
CA LEU A 80 6.00 -10.48 -7.79
C LEU A 80 5.88 -9.29 -6.84
N LEU A 81 4.66 -8.84 -6.54
CA LEU A 81 4.41 -7.77 -5.58
C LEU A 81 4.86 -8.16 -4.17
N GLU A 82 4.58 -9.40 -3.74
CA GLU A 82 5.06 -9.94 -2.46
C GLU A 82 6.59 -9.93 -2.38
N LYS A 83 7.28 -10.35 -3.44
CA LYS A 83 8.75 -10.29 -3.51
C LYS A 83 9.27 -8.85 -3.36
N HIS A 84 8.68 -7.89 -4.08
CA HIS A 84 9.08 -6.48 -3.99
C HIS A 84 8.82 -5.89 -2.61
N TYR A 85 7.66 -6.19 -2.03
CA TYR A 85 7.32 -5.76 -0.67
C TYR A 85 8.33 -6.29 0.34
N LYS A 86 8.64 -7.60 0.30
CA LYS A 86 9.63 -8.22 1.19
C LYS A 86 11.00 -7.54 1.07
N LEU A 87 11.46 -7.30 -0.15
CA LEU A 87 12.73 -6.59 -0.39
C LEU A 87 12.72 -5.17 0.17
N ALA A 88 11.64 -4.41 -0.02
CA ALA A 88 11.53 -3.05 0.49
C ALA A 88 11.42 -2.96 2.02
N THR A 89 10.95 -4.03 2.67
CA THR A 89 10.90 -4.14 4.14
C THR A 89 12.20 -4.65 4.76
N GLN A 90 13.15 -5.14 3.94
CA GLN A 90 14.42 -5.59 4.49
C GLN A 90 15.25 -4.38 4.95
N PRO A 91 15.95 -4.50 6.08
CA PRO A 91 16.94 -3.50 6.47
C PRO A 91 17.96 -3.38 5.33
N VAL A 92 18.23 -2.16 4.89
CA VAL A 92 19.32 -1.91 3.95
C VAL A 92 20.61 -2.33 4.65
N SER A 93 21.25 -3.42 4.20
CA SER A 93 22.57 -3.77 4.72
C SER A 93 23.50 -2.59 4.43
N LYS A 94 24.08 -2.00 5.47
CA LYS A 94 25.16 -1.02 5.36
C LYS A 94 26.46 -1.67 4.88
N SER A 95 26.40 -2.43 3.79
CA SER A 95 27.56 -3.04 3.13
C SER A 95 27.72 -2.47 1.72
N CYS A 96 27.60 -1.16 1.58
CA CYS A 96 28.33 -0.46 0.53
C CYS A 96 29.60 0.05 1.23
N HIS A 97 30.66 -0.76 1.19
CA HIS A 97 31.98 -0.23 1.49
C HIS A 97 32.40 0.73 0.36
N PRO A 98 33.01 1.87 0.69
CA PRO A 98 33.51 2.83 -0.29
C PRO A 98 34.60 2.25 -1.19
#